data_AF-A0A9C9N1E0-F1
#
_entry.id   AF-A0A9C9N1E0-F1
#
_cell.length_a   1.000
_cell.length_b   1.000
_cell.length_c   1.000
_cell.angle_alpha   90.00
_cell.angle_beta   90.00
_cell.angle_gamma   90.00
#
_symmetry.space_group_name_H-M   'P 1'
#
loop_
_entity.id
_entity.type
_entity.pdbx_description
1 polymer ?
#
loop_
_entity_poly.entity_id
_entity_poly.type
_entity_poly.pdbx_seq_one_letter_code
_entity_poly.pdbx_strand_id
1 'polypeptide(L)'
;MIAMSEFIRLLNQIKTHRTEAWLTPSQVEAMTALQRALRIPGVVNLLGHVGVGKTFLGWSIADKMSYRYIPHIEQINDLQDMAIEGLVVDNCLPDRTAHRDVRKQLSFQNIRYAVVITRRMIDDYIPYVELKLADQDWYKVMENLGSIGAFRERASVTDLWQLLNPHLLQGV
;
A
#
# COMPACT_ATOMS: atom_id res chain seq x y z
N MET A 1 25.02 -11.89 -5.19
CA MET A 1 24.96 -10.41 -5.14
C MET A 1 24.12 -9.80 -6.27
N ILE A 2 24.21 -10.27 -7.52
CA ILE A 2 23.46 -9.71 -8.68
C ILE A 2 21.93 -9.70 -8.49
N ALA A 3 21.35 -10.77 -7.94
CA ALA A 3 19.90 -10.85 -7.74
C ALA A 3 19.32 -9.76 -6.80
N MET A 4 20.08 -9.34 -5.80
CA MET A 4 19.63 -8.32 -4.84
C MET A 4 19.65 -6.91 -5.47
N SER A 5 20.68 -6.58 -6.25
CA SER A 5 20.73 -5.28 -6.94
C SER A 5 19.65 -5.16 -8.01
N GLU A 6 19.34 -6.24 -8.73
CA GLU A 6 18.24 -6.28 -9.70
C GLU A 6 16.87 -6.15 -9.03
N PHE A 7 16.65 -6.83 -7.90
CA PHE A 7 15.42 -6.73 -7.14
C PHE A 7 15.18 -5.31 -6.60
N ILE A 8 16.21 -4.68 -6.01
CA ILE A 8 16.12 -3.29 -5.55
C ILE A 8 15.84 -2.34 -6.72
N ARG A 9 16.50 -2.54 -7.87
CA ARG A 9 16.26 -1.74 -9.09
C ARG A 9 14.79 -1.87 -9.53
N LEU A 10 14.26 -3.09 -9.57
CA LEU A 10 12.86 -3.35 -9.93
C LEU A 10 11.89 -2.63 -8.99
N LEU A 11 12.07 -2.76 -7.68
CA LEU A 11 11.23 -2.07 -6.70
C LEU A 11 11.27 -0.55 -6.88
N ASN A 12 12.45 0.02 -7.16
CA ASN A 12 12.58 1.45 -7.42
C ASN A 12 11.85 1.84 -8.72
N GLN A 13 11.95 1.05 -9.79
CA GLN A 13 11.20 1.30 -11.02
C GLN A 13 9.69 1.27 -10.76
N ILE A 14 9.18 0.27 -10.04
CA ILE A 14 7.77 0.18 -9.67
C ILE A 14 7.33 1.43 -8.88
N LYS A 15 8.12 1.83 -7.87
CA LYS A 15 7.84 3.06 -7.10
C LYS A 15 7.76 4.29 -7.99
N THR A 16 8.65 4.44 -8.98
CA THR A 16 8.64 5.60 -9.88
C THR A 16 7.49 5.62 -10.88
N HIS A 17 6.88 4.46 -11.19
CA HIS A 17 5.80 4.35 -12.16
C HIS A 17 4.40 4.27 -11.53
N ARG A 18 4.23 4.65 -10.25
CA ARG A 18 2.97 4.58 -9.48
C ARG A 18 1.85 5.54 -9.90
N THR A 19 1.66 5.67 -11.21
CA THR A 19 0.61 6.44 -11.83
C THR A 19 -0.73 5.71 -11.77
N GLU A 20 -1.83 6.43 -11.98
CA GLU A 20 -3.17 5.84 -12.04
C GLU A 20 -3.30 4.76 -13.12
N ALA A 21 -2.59 4.90 -14.24
CA ALA A 21 -2.56 3.92 -15.32
C ALA A 21 -1.88 2.58 -14.94
N TRP A 22 -1.11 2.57 -13.85
CA TRP A 22 -0.47 1.37 -13.31
C TRP A 22 -1.32 0.62 -12.29
N LEU A 23 -2.42 1.21 -11.82
CA LEU A 23 -3.31 0.50 -10.91
C LEU A 23 -3.94 -0.70 -11.62
N THR A 24 -4.05 -1.80 -10.90
CA THR A 24 -4.86 -2.93 -11.36
C THR A 24 -6.35 -2.61 -11.21
N PRO A 25 -7.25 -3.30 -11.92
CA PRO A 25 -8.70 -3.09 -11.75
C PRO A 25 -9.17 -3.12 -10.29
N SER A 26 -8.74 -4.11 -9.49
CA SER A 26 -9.12 -4.18 -8.07
C SER A 26 -8.53 -3.01 -7.25
N GLN A 27 -7.35 -2.52 -7.62
CA GLN A 27 -6.76 -1.33 -6.98
C GLN A 27 -7.49 -0.03 -7.37
N VAL A 28 -8.02 0.07 -8.58
CA VAL A 28 -8.87 1.21 -9.02
C VAL A 28 -10.17 1.24 -8.21
N GLU A 29 -10.81 0.08 -8.03
CA GLU A 29 -12.00 -0.05 -7.20
C GLU A 29 -11.71 0.33 -5.74
N ALA A 30 -10.61 -0.20 -5.17
CA ALA A 30 -10.18 0.12 -3.82
C ALA A 30 -9.81 1.61 -3.65
N MET A 31 -9.12 2.21 -4.62
CA MET A 31 -8.83 3.66 -4.66
C MET A 31 -10.12 4.47 -4.58
N THR A 32 -11.10 4.12 -5.41
CA THR A 32 -12.41 4.80 -5.45
C THR A 32 -13.13 4.68 -4.11
N ALA A 33 -13.10 3.48 -3.49
CA ALA A 33 -13.72 3.24 -2.19
C ALA A 33 -13.02 4.04 -1.07
N LEU A 34 -11.68 4.09 -1.06
CA LEU A 34 -10.91 4.89 -0.12
C LEU A 34 -11.24 6.38 -0.24
N GLN A 35 -11.25 6.92 -1.46
CA GLN A 35 -11.61 8.32 -1.70
C GLN A 35 -13.02 8.66 -1.22
N ARG A 36 -13.99 7.75 -1.38
CA ARG A 36 -15.35 7.94 -0.86
C ARG A 36 -15.37 7.95 0.66
N ALA A 37 -14.66 7.02 1.31
CA ALA A 37 -14.58 6.94 2.77
C ALA A 37 -13.88 8.17 3.38
N LEU A 38 -12.86 8.70 2.71
CA LEU A 38 -12.07 9.86 3.14
C LEU A 38 -12.75 11.21 2.85
N ARG A 39 -13.99 11.24 2.37
CA ARG A 39 -14.79 12.50 2.29
C ARG A 39 -15.06 13.09 3.68
N ILE A 40 -15.02 12.25 4.71
CA ILE A 40 -15.19 12.64 6.12
C ILE A 40 -13.83 12.48 6.82
N PRO A 41 -13.38 13.45 7.62
CA PRO A 41 -12.18 13.31 8.45
C PRO A 41 -12.21 12.04 9.30
N GLY A 42 -11.10 11.32 9.36
CA GLY A 42 -11.01 10.07 10.10
C GLY A 42 -9.94 9.11 9.59
N VAL A 43 -9.99 7.90 10.12
CA VAL A 43 -9.08 6.80 9.77
C VAL A 43 -9.84 5.75 8.99
N VAL A 44 -9.28 5.31 7.86
CA VAL A 44 -9.81 4.23 7.03
C VAL A 44 -8.78 3.11 6.95
N ASN A 45 -9.21 1.87 7.16
CA ASN A 45 -8.32 0.72 7.06
C ASN A 45 -8.27 0.14 5.64
N LEU A 46 -7.10 0.18 5.01
CA LEU A 46 -6.83 -0.63 3.81
C LEU A 46 -6.27 -1.98 4.24
N LEU A 47 -7.04 -3.06 4.09
CA LEU A 47 -6.64 -4.41 4.51
C LEU A 47 -6.57 -5.39 3.33
N GLY A 48 -5.91 -6.52 3.55
CA GLY A 48 -5.83 -7.61 2.58
C GLY A 48 -4.60 -8.49 2.80
N HIS A 49 -4.59 -9.66 2.18
CA HIS A 49 -3.51 -10.63 2.29
C HIS A 49 -2.15 -10.08 1.82
N VAL A 50 -1.06 -10.79 2.15
CA VAL A 50 0.28 -10.44 1.67
C VAL A 50 0.31 -10.50 0.14
N GLY A 51 1.05 -9.58 -0.49
CA GLY A 51 1.27 -9.60 -1.93
C GLY A 51 0.07 -9.20 -2.81
N VAL A 52 -1.02 -8.66 -2.27
CA VAL A 52 -2.15 -8.14 -3.08
C VAL A 52 -1.93 -6.71 -3.62
N GLY A 53 -0.80 -6.07 -3.29
CA GLY A 53 -0.45 -4.72 -3.77
C GLY A 53 -0.88 -3.54 -2.90
N LYS A 54 -1.21 -3.76 -1.61
CA LYS A 54 -1.64 -2.69 -0.69
C LYS A 54 -0.64 -1.53 -0.59
N THR A 55 0.65 -1.83 -0.44
CA THR A 55 1.71 -0.82 -0.34
C THR A 55 1.78 0.06 -1.59
N PHE A 56 1.64 -0.54 -2.78
CA PHE A 56 1.61 0.21 -4.04
C PHE A 56 0.39 1.14 -4.13
N LEU A 57 -0.78 0.63 -3.74
CA LEU A 57 -1.99 1.44 -3.62
C LEU A 57 -1.83 2.55 -2.56
N GLY A 58 -1.15 2.25 -1.45
CA GLY A 58 -0.79 3.20 -0.40
C GLY A 58 0.04 4.37 -0.89
N TRP A 59 1.08 4.11 -1.69
CA TRP A 59 1.84 5.17 -2.34
C TRP A 59 0.98 5.96 -3.33
N SER A 60 0.16 5.27 -4.12
CA SER A 60 -0.67 5.89 -5.16
C SER A 60 -1.73 6.82 -4.56
N ILE A 61 -2.37 6.44 -3.45
CA ILE A 61 -3.35 7.29 -2.77
C ILE A 61 -2.66 8.45 -2.04
N ALA A 62 -1.45 8.23 -1.51
CA ALA A 62 -0.67 9.31 -0.93
C ALA A 62 -0.39 10.41 -1.96
N ASP A 63 0.09 10.03 -3.15
CA ASP A 63 0.30 10.99 -4.24
C ASP A 63 -1.01 11.66 -4.68
N LYS A 64 -2.07 10.86 -4.92
CA LYS A 64 -3.36 11.36 -5.45
C LYS A 64 -4.06 12.34 -4.49
N MET A 65 -3.93 12.13 -3.19
CA MET A 65 -4.55 12.95 -2.14
C MET A 65 -3.60 13.99 -1.54
N SER A 66 -2.35 14.07 -2.02
CA SER A 66 -1.29 14.90 -1.42
C SER A 66 -1.05 14.59 0.07
N TYR A 67 -1.22 13.33 0.47
CA TYR A 67 -0.93 12.85 1.82
C TYR A 67 0.53 12.46 1.95
N ARG A 68 1.04 12.44 3.19
CA ARG A 68 2.36 11.86 3.47
C ARG A 68 2.26 10.35 3.63
N TYR A 69 3.22 9.63 3.08
CA TYR A 69 3.35 8.20 3.30
C TYR A 69 4.46 7.95 4.32
N ILE A 70 4.19 7.12 5.33
CA ILE A 70 5.20 6.60 6.25
C ILE A 70 5.10 5.07 6.36
N PRO A 71 6.23 4.35 6.26
CA PRO A 71 6.29 2.90 6.47
C PRO A 71 5.76 2.40 7.82
N HIS A 72 5.91 3.19 8.88
CA HIS A 72 5.54 2.86 10.26
C HIS A 72 5.17 4.14 11.03
N ILE A 73 4.28 4.04 12.03
CA ILE A 73 3.77 5.21 12.76
C ILE A 73 4.85 5.94 13.56
N GLU A 74 5.91 5.25 13.97
CA GLU A 74 7.02 5.82 14.73
C GLU A 74 7.75 6.93 13.96
N GLN A 75 7.68 6.89 12.63
CA GLN A 75 8.27 7.89 11.73
C GLN A 75 7.45 9.17 11.62
N ILE A 76 6.28 9.25 12.28
CA ILE A 76 5.48 10.48 12.31
C ILE A 76 6.25 11.65 12.95
N ASN A 77 7.22 11.36 13.81
CA ASN A 77 8.08 12.38 14.42
C ASN A 77 9.06 13.02 13.43
N ASP A 78 9.36 12.35 12.31
CA ASP A 78 10.23 12.90 11.26
C ASP A 78 9.49 13.93 10.38
N LEU A 79 8.18 14.07 10.59
CA LEU A 79 7.29 14.98 9.85
C LEU A 79 7.06 16.32 10.55
N GLN A 80 7.81 16.60 11.63
CA GLN A 80 7.70 17.84 12.39
C GLN A 80 7.79 19.07 11.47
N ASP A 81 7.05 20.13 11.84
CA ASP A 81 6.97 21.42 11.15
C ASP A 81 6.33 21.44 9.75
N MET A 82 5.80 20.32 9.26
CA MET A 82 5.03 20.27 8.02
C MET A 82 3.52 20.33 8.30
N ALA A 83 2.82 21.25 7.65
CA ALA A 83 1.36 21.20 7.60
C ALA A 83 0.93 20.01 6.74
N ILE A 84 0.46 18.95 7.40
CA ILE A 84 0.04 17.70 6.76
C ILE A 84 -1.46 17.51 6.96
N GLU A 85 -2.19 17.45 5.86
CA GLU A 85 -3.63 17.23 5.92
C GLU A 85 -3.98 15.76 6.21
N GLY A 86 -3.24 14.84 5.61
CA GLY A 86 -3.47 13.41 5.75
C GLY A 86 -2.23 12.54 5.63
N LEU A 87 -2.36 11.31 6.12
CA LEU A 87 -1.27 10.35 6.25
C LEU A 87 -1.67 8.98 5.69
N VAL A 88 -0.72 8.26 5.09
CA VAL A 88 -0.81 6.84 4.80
C VAL A 88 0.23 6.15 5.65
N VAL A 89 -0.19 5.27 6.55
CA VAL A 89 0.68 4.52 7.44
C VAL A 89 0.68 3.06 6.99
N ASP A 90 1.82 2.57 6.51
CA ASP A 90 1.96 1.17 6.13
C ASP A 90 2.28 0.29 7.35
N ASN A 91 2.21 -1.02 7.17
CA ASN A 91 2.64 -2.05 8.12
C ASN A 91 2.05 -1.89 9.54
N CYS A 92 0.82 -1.36 9.66
CA CYS A 92 0.15 -1.25 10.94
C CYS A 92 -0.21 -2.64 11.49
N LEU A 93 -0.14 -2.76 12.81
CA LEU A 93 -0.72 -3.89 13.51
C LEU A 93 -2.25 -3.75 13.55
N PRO A 94 -3.00 -4.86 13.41
CA PRO A 94 -4.46 -4.80 13.38
C PRO A 94 -5.08 -4.67 14.79
N ASP A 95 -4.30 -4.83 15.85
CA ASP A 95 -4.87 -4.80 17.20
C ASP A 95 -5.35 -3.40 17.59
N ARG A 96 -6.32 -3.39 18.50
CA ARG A 96 -6.99 -2.17 18.95
C ARG A 96 -6.05 -1.17 19.62
N THR A 97 -5.00 -1.63 20.29
CA THR A 97 -4.06 -0.76 21.01
C THR A 97 -3.21 0.01 20.01
N ALA A 98 -2.62 -0.67 19.04
CA ALA A 98 -1.87 -0.05 17.97
C ALA A 98 -2.69 0.98 17.19
N HIS A 99 -3.94 0.66 16.85
CA HIS A 99 -4.83 1.61 16.18
C HIS A 99 -5.13 2.87 17.04
N ARG A 100 -5.36 2.71 18.34
CA ARG A 100 -5.55 3.84 19.26
C ARG A 100 -4.31 4.72 19.34
N ASP A 101 -3.12 4.13 19.29
CA ASP A 101 -1.88 4.89 19.33
C ASP A 101 -1.67 5.68 18.03
N VAL A 102 -1.97 5.11 16.86
CA VAL A 102 -2.05 5.88 15.60
C VAL A 102 -2.99 7.07 15.75
N ARG A 103 -4.21 6.87 16.27
CA ARG A 103 -5.19 7.96 16.45
C ARG A 103 -4.70 9.06 17.39
N LYS A 104 -4.02 8.69 18.50
CA LYS A 104 -3.42 9.67 19.42
C LYS A 104 -2.36 10.50 18.71
N GLN A 105 -1.49 9.87 17.93
CA GLN A 105 -0.43 10.56 17.19
C GLN A 105 -1.01 11.52 16.14
N LEU A 106 -2.02 11.07 15.37
CA LEU A 106 -2.72 11.92 14.41
C LEU A 106 -3.37 13.14 15.10
N SER A 107 -4.03 12.93 16.24
CA SER A 107 -4.65 14.02 17.02
C SER A 107 -3.62 15.00 17.56
N PHE A 108 -2.48 14.51 18.04
CA PHE A 108 -1.39 15.34 18.58
C PHE A 108 -0.79 16.25 17.49
N GLN A 109 -0.68 15.73 16.26
CA GLN A 109 -0.18 16.48 15.11
C GLN A 109 -1.26 17.22 14.30
N ASN A 110 -2.52 17.20 14.76
CA ASN A 110 -3.66 17.80 14.05
C ASN A 110 -3.84 17.28 12.60
N ILE A 111 -3.49 16.01 12.35
CA ILE A 111 -3.69 15.35 11.06
C ILE A 111 -5.12 14.80 11.01
N ARG A 112 -5.88 15.18 9.97
CA ARG A 112 -7.33 14.94 9.90
C ARG A 112 -7.71 13.64 9.22
N TYR A 113 -6.87 13.16 8.30
CA TYR A 113 -7.17 12.00 7.48
C TYR A 113 -6.06 10.97 7.59
N ALA A 114 -6.43 9.69 7.68
CA ALA A 114 -5.44 8.63 7.57
C ALA A 114 -5.95 7.40 6.84
N VAL A 115 -5.07 6.78 6.06
CA VAL A 115 -5.20 5.40 5.60
C VAL A 115 -4.21 4.55 6.36
N VAL A 116 -4.70 3.54 7.08
CA VAL A 116 -3.86 2.58 7.80
C VAL A 116 -3.87 1.25 7.06
N ILE A 117 -2.68 0.76 6.71
CA ILE A 117 -2.53 -0.46 5.92
C ILE A 117 -2.21 -1.63 6.85
N THR A 118 -3.03 -2.68 6.79
CA THR A 118 -2.88 -3.86 7.64
C THR A 118 -3.03 -5.14 6.83
N ARG A 119 -2.59 -6.27 7.40
CA ARG A 119 -2.79 -7.60 6.78
C ARG A 119 -4.16 -8.21 7.07
N ARG A 120 -4.85 -7.72 8.10
CA ARG A 120 -6.16 -8.17 8.57
C ARG A 120 -6.96 -6.96 9.03
N MET A 121 -8.28 -7.11 9.12
CA MET A 121 -9.14 -6.07 9.67
C MET A 121 -8.65 -5.63 11.06
N ILE A 122 -8.73 -4.32 11.31
CA ILE A 122 -8.44 -3.75 12.63
C ILE A 122 -9.55 -4.17 13.62
N ASP A 123 -9.15 -4.54 14.84
CA ASP A 123 -10.05 -4.93 15.94
C ASP A 123 -10.74 -3.71 16.59
N ASP A 124 -11.31 -2.83 15.78
CA ASP A 124 -12.01 -1.61 16.18
C ASP A 124 -13.06 -1.24 15.12
N TYR A 125 -14.04 -0.42 15.49
CA TYR A 125 -15.11 -0.02 14.56
C TYR A 125 -14.66 1.19 13.72
N ILE A 126 -14.07 0.91 12.55
CA ILE A 126 -13.65 1.92 11.58
C ILE A 126 -14.05 1.52 10.15
N PRO A 127 -14.24 2.49 9.24
CA PRO A 127 -14.40 2.18 7.82
C PRO A 127 -13.19 1.40 7.29
N TYR A 128 -13.45 0.45 6.42
CA TYR A 128 -12.40 -0.37 5.81
C TYR A 128 -12.65 -0.58 4.33
N VAL A 129 -11.56 -0.84 3.61
CA VAL A 129 -11.52 -1.25 2.21
C VAL A 129 -10.63 -2.49 2.14
N GLU A 130 -11.19 -3.60 1.68
CA GLU A 130 -10.44 -4.83 1.48
C GLU A 130 -9.93 -4.92 0.04
N LEU A 131 -8.62 -5.05 -0.13
CA LEU A 131 -7.99 -5.31 -1.42
C LEU A 131 -7.74 -6.81 -1.56
N LYS A 132 -8.32 -7.40 -2.62
CA LYS A 132 -8.10 -8.78 -3.04
C LYS A 132 -7.38 -8.79 -4.38
N LEU A 133 -6.65 -9.87 -4.63
CA LEU A 133 -5.99 -10.09 -5.91
C LEU A 133 -6.89 -10.98 -6.78
N ALA A 134 -7.46 -10.38 -7.82
CA ALA A 134 -8.29 -11.07 -8.81
C ALA A 134 -7.48 -11.47 -10.04
N ASP A 135 -8.00 -12.39 -10.86
CA ASP A 135 -7.30 -12.86 -12.06
C ASP A 135 -6.98 -11.73 -13.06
N GLN A 136 -7.88 -10.76 -13.19
CA GLN A 136 -7.69 -9.58 -14.04
C GLN A 136 -6.51 -8.70 -13.61
N ASP A 137 -6.17 -8.70 -12.32
CA ASP A 137 -5.07 -7.90 -11.80
C ASP A 137 -3.72 -8.42 -12.26
N TRP A 138 -3.58 -9.75 -12.41
CA TRP A 138 -2.35 -10.37 -12.89
C TRP A 138 -1.97 -9.91 -14.29
N TYR A 139 -2.93 -9.86 -15.21
CA TYR A 139 -2.68 -9.37 -16.57
C TYR A 139 -2.15 -7.94 -16.55
N LYS A 140 -2.76 -7.08 -15.73
CA LYS A 140 -2.33 -5.69 -15.60
C LYS A 140 -0.93 -5.55 -15.00
N VAL A 141 -0.62 -6.34 -13.96
CA VAL A 141 0.72 -6.33 -13.36
C VAL A 141 1.78 -6.81 -14.36
N MET A 142 1.54 -7.91 -15.06
CA MET A 142 2.48 -8.45 -16.05
C MET A 142 2.69 -7.47 -17.21
N GLU A 143 1.62 -6.81 -17.68
CA GLU A 143 1.70 -5.73 -18.68
C GLU A 143 2.59 -4.58 -18.19
N ASN A 144 2.32 -4.06 -16.98
CA ASN A 144 3.09 -2.96 -16.40
C ASN A 144 4.58 -3.33 -16.24
N LEU A 145 4.86 -4.53 -15.73
CA LEU A 145 6.23 -5.04 -15.60
C LEU A 145 6.93 -5.19 -16.96
N GLY A 146 6.21 -5.67 -17.98
CA GLY A 146 6.71 -5.71 -19.36
C GLY A 146 7.06 -4.31 -19.89
N SER A 147 6.23 -3.31 -19.60
CA SER A 147 6.44 -1.93 -20.07
C SER A 147 7.73 -1.28 -19.55
N ILE A 148 8.28 -1.74 -18.43
CA ILE A 148 9.56 -1.27 -17.86
C ILE A 148 10.73 -2.23 -18.12
N GLY A 149 10.55 -3.20 -19.02
CA GLY A 149 11.57 -4.20 -19.37
C GLY A 149 11.81 -5.25 -18.28
N ALA A 150 10.90 -5.38 -17.32
CA ALA A 150 11.00 -6.31 -16.18
C ALA A 150 9.97 -7.44 -16.28
N PHE A 151 9.75 -7.97 -17.47
CA PHE A 151 8.76 -9.02 -17.73
C PHE A 151 8.85 -10.17 -16.70
N ARG A 152 7.69 -10.62 -16.24
CA ARG A 152 7.51 -11.75 -15.31
C ARG A 152 6.28 -12.52 -15.74
N GLU A 153 6.34 -13.84 -15.63
CA GLU A 153 5.20 -14.72 -15.82
C GLU A 153 4.60 -15.09 -14.46
N ARG A 154 3.27 -15.18 -14.39
CA ARG A 154 2.56 -15.58 -13.16
C ARG A 154 3.02 -16.95 -12.64
N ALA A 155 3.32 -17.90 -13.52
CA ALA A 155 3.72 -19.26 -13.14
C ALA A 155 2.85 -19.82 -11.99
N SER A 156 3.45 -20.58 -11.05
CA SER A 156 2.82 -21.15 -9.86
C SER A 156 2.77 -20.19 -8.65
N VAL A 157 3.09 -18.90 -8.83
CA VAL A 157 3.07 -17.97 -7.68
C VAL A 157 1.65 -17.60 -7.27
N THR A 158 1.46 -17.39 -5.97
CA THR A 158 0.13 -17.13 -5.39
C THR A 158 -0.14 -15.67 -5.11
N ASP A 159 0.88 -14.81 -5.13
CA ASP A 159 0.75 -13.37 -4.87
C ASP A 159 1.80 -12.53 -5.62
N LEU A 160 1.58 -11.21 -5.69
CA LEU A 160 2.47 -10.28 -6.42
C LEU A 160 3.83 -10.11 -5.74
N TRP A 161 3.95 -10.40 -4.44
CA TRP A 161 5.25 -10.30 -3.76
C TRP A 161 6.18 -11.44 -4.21
N GLN A 162 5.65 -12.65 -4.33
CA GLN A 162 6.35 -13.80 -4.90
C GLN A 162 6.74 -13.57 -6.38
N LEU A 163 5.86 -12.94 -7.16
CA LEU A 163 6.15 -12.59 -8.56
C LEU A 163 7.39 -11.67 -8.69
N LEU A 164 7.54 -10.74 -7.75
CA LEU A 164 8.61 -9.73 -7.78
C LEU A 164 9.89 -10.20 -7.10
N ASN A 165 9.80 -11.06 -6.09
CA ASN A 165 10.93 -11.42 -5.23
C ASN A 165 11.62 -12.71 -5.72
N PRO A 166 12.81 -12.62 -6.33
CA PRO A 166 13.50 -13.78 -6.90
C PRO A 166 13.95 -14.79 -5.83
N HIS A 167 14.03 -14.40 -4.57
CA HIS A 167 14.50 -15.27 -3.49
C HIS A 167 13.39 -16.19 -2.93
N LEU A 168 12.12 -15.87 -3.16
CA LEU A 168 11.01 -16.72 -2.74
C LEU A 168 10.74 -17.87 -3.73
N LEU A 169 11.30 -17.77 -4.94
CA LEU A 169 11.18 -18.79 -5.99
C LEU A 169 12.25 -19.90 -5.89
N GLN A 170 13.32 -19.68 -5.11
CA GLN A 170 14.45 -20.62 -4.98
C GLN A 170 14.26 -21.66 -3.86
N GLY A 171 13.04 -21.84 -3.36
CA GLY A 171 12.71 -22.70 -2.21
C GLY A 171 11.74 -23.85 -2.52
N VAL A 172 11.61 -24.28 -3.78
CA VAL A 172 10.89 -25.50 -4.18
C VAL A 172 11.88 -26.51 -4.72
#